data_AF-A0A6L5Q9P3-F1
#
_entry.id   AF-A0A6L5Q9P3-F1
#
_cell.length_a   1.000
_cell.length_b   1.000
_cell.length_c   1.000
_cell.angle_alpha   90.00
_cell.angle_beta   90.00
_cell.angle_gamma   90.00
#
_symmetry.space_group_name_H-M   'P 1'
#
loop_
_entity.id
_entity.type
_entity.pdbx_description
1 polymer ?
#
loop_
_entity_poly.entity_id
_entity_poly.type
_entity_poly.pdbx_seq_one_letter_code
_entity_poly.pdbx_strand_id
1 'polypeptide(L)'
;MKITLGLISLLLLLAGCQSTQQRIADCKAGDWQAIGHKDGLAGEPASYADRKDFCDDHADKPAAADAAARYTAGWTQGNRDAWYALGSNDGVQGQPPQFELRANNEEVRKHKTPLNRPAYDDGWVAGNSTYWRNLGQREGAAGQPLTQKDGNRANAAVAQLRFDDAAYTDGWRAGNRTFWSDAGYSDARSGIPDSEFRNRAAAARRAGVDVQEDSYRAAWNGEIVNYWRNLGTQDATSGKEFGTRGREARAKGLKVYEQEYREAWETRLMAYWRDTGAADGYGQPFLLEDRIANAGRNGVFAIPGTRDAYTNAWRQENARYCVPDNAFVRGRASTGMAVEVCAPALQNQLKHAYVSGQDYEITGAKYRQAVAEANDVGNRLRDARGRLGKLEREIRANQEAKDRPVNDDTAKQDRRREQERRELSDYVQRLERQLDDARRWVERHDQQMQRLRREIY
;
A
#
# COMPACT_ATOMS: atom_id res chain seq x y z
N MET A 1 -32.64 5.89 20.25
CA MET A 1 -31.34 6.58 20.12
C MET A 1 -30.99 7.27 21.43
N LYS A 2 -30.30 6.59 22.36
CA LYS A 2 -29.79 7.16 23.62
C LYS A 2 -28.56 6.38 24.12
N ILE A 3 -27.52 6.19 23.29
CA ILE A 3 -26.24 5.57 23.74
C ILE A 3 -25.04 6.21 23.00
N THR A 4 -25.02 7.53 22.82
CA THR A 4 -23.88 8.24 22.18
C THR A 4 -23.42 9.48 22.93
N LEU A 5 -23.82 9.67 24.20
CA LEU A 5 -23.29 10.77 25.05
C LEU A 5 -22.27 10.31 26.11
N GLY A 6 -22.03 9.01 26.28
CA GLY A 6 -21.14 8.49 27.33
C GLY A 6 -19.66 8.35 26.96
N LEU A 7 -19.31 8.32 25.66
CA LEU A 7 -17.95 8.02 25.21
C LEU A 7 -17.04 9.27 25.04
N ILE A 8 -17.61 10.48 24.95
CA ILE A 8 -16.83 11.72 24.78
C ILE A 8 -16.25 12.19 26.12
N SER A 9 -16.92 11.91 27.24
CA SER A 9 -16.45 12.31 28.59
C SER A 9 -15.24 11.50 29.08
N LEU A 10 -15.02 10.28 28.57
CA LEU A 10 -13.89 9.44 28.98
C LEU A 10 -12.57 9.80 28.25
N LEU A 11 -12.65 10.39 27.05
CA LEU A 11 -11.48 10.83 26.28
C LEU A 11 -10.88 12.15 26.80
N LEU A 12 -11.69 13.02 27.43
CA LEU A 12 -11.22 14.27 28.05
C LEU A 12 -10.50 14.06 29.40
N LEU A 13 -10.77 12.94 30.09
CA LEU A 13 -10.12 12.61 31.37
C LEU A 13 -8.69 12.05 31.20
N LEU A 14 -8.37 11.47 30.04
CA LEU A 14 -7.04 10.92 29.75
C LEU A 14 -5.99 11.99 29.38
N ALA A 15 -6.42 13.17 28.90
CA ALA A 15 -5.51 14.26 28.53
C ALA A 15 -4.85 14.94 29.75
N GLY A 16 -5.54 14.99 30.90
CA GLY A 16 -5.00 15.59 32.14
C GLY A 16 -3.91 14.76 32.84
N CYS A 17 -3.87 13.45 32.59
CA CYS A 17 -2.84 12.58 33.16
C CYS A 17 -1.49 12.69 32.44
N GLN A 18 -1.49 12.95 31.13
CA GLN A 18 -0.25 13.10 30.35
C GLN A 18 0.52 14.38 30.71
N SER A 19 -0.18 15.49 30.96
CA SER A 19 0.49 16.76 31.30
C SER A 19 1.19 16.70 32.66
N THR A 20 0.59 16.04 33.66
CA THR A 20 1.17 15.90 34.99
C THR A 20 2.39 14.97 34.99
N GLN A 21 2.33 13.85 34.26
CA GLN A 21 3.49 12.95 34.13
C GLN A 21 4.68 13.61 33.43
N GLN A 22 4.42 14.44 32.41
CA GLN A 22 5.48 15.20 31.75
C GLN A 22 6.14 16.21 32.69
N ARG A 23 5.35 16.92 33.51
CA ARG A 23 5.88 17.86 34.50
C ARG A 23 6.75 17.15 35.55
N ILE A 24 6.35 15.97 36.02
CA ILE A 24 7.15 15.15 36.94
C ILE A 24 8.47 14.74 36.29
N ALA A 25 8.43 14.30 35.03
CA ALA A 25 9.64 13.92 34.30
C ALA A 25 10.61 15.10 34.14
N ASP A 26 10.09 16.29 33.84
CA ASP A 26 10.88 17.50 33.71
C ASP A 26 11.54 17.90 35.04
N CYS A 27 10.82 17.78 36.17
CA CYS A 27 11.39 18.00 37.51
C CYS A 27 12.52 17.01 37.83
N LYS A 28 12.37 15.72 37.48
CA LYS A 28 13.42 14.71 37.65
C LYS A 28 14.65 14.97 36.79
N ALA A 29 14.47 15.57 35.61
CA ALA A 29 15.58 15.98 34.76
C ALA A 29 16.37 17.16 35.36
N GLY A 30 15.70 18.05 36.10
CA GLY A 30 16.33 19.14 36.85
C GLY A 30 16.91 20.28 35.99
N ASP A 31 16.60 20.30 34.69
CA ASP A 31 17.00 21.40 33.79
C ASP A 31 15.99 22.55 33.89
N TRP A 32 16.26 23.45 34.85
CA TRP A 32 15.42 24.62 35.11
C TRP A 32 15.25 25.54 33.89
N GLN A 33 16.23 25.62 32.98
CA GLN A 33 16.10 26.42 31.77
C GLN A 33 15.11 25.78 30.79
N ALA A 34 15.20 24.47 30.57
CA ALA A 34 14.25 23.75 29.73
C ALA A 34 12.84 23.72 30.34
N ILE A 35 12.72 23.58 31.66
CA ILE A 35 11.44 23.68 32.39
C ILE A 35 10.80 25.04 32.14
N GLY A 36 11.57 26.12 32.38
CA GLY A 36 11.10 27.49 32.15
C GLY A 36 10.65 27.71 30.71
N HIS A 37 11.46 27.26 29.74
CA HIS A 37 11.13 27.37 28.31
C HIS A 37 9.82 26.69 27.95
N LYS A 38 9.58 25.46 28.43
CA LYS A 38 8.31 24.75 28.22
C LYS A 38 7.12 25.48 28.83
N ASP A 39 7.27 26.00 30.04
CA ASP A 39 6.20 26.74 30.72
C ASP A 39 5.90 28.06 29.99
N GLY A 40 6.94 28.77 29.53
CA GLY A 40 6.78 29.95 28.68
C GLY A 40 6.10 29.64 27.35
N LEU A 41 6.45 28.53 26.70
CA LEU A 41 5.81 28.06 25.47
C LEU A 41 4.33 27.70 25.67
N ALA A 42 3.99 27.12 26.81
CA ALA A 42 2.62 26.77 27.18
C ALA A 42 1.77 28.01 27.57
N GLY A 43 2.41 29.18 27.67
CA GLY A 43 1.75 30.41 28.10
C GLY A 43 1.47 30.47 29.59
N GLU A 44 2.16 29.68 30.40
CA GLU A 44 2.00 29.68 31.85
C GLU A 44 2.58 30.97 32.46
N PRO A 45 2.08 31.41 33.63
CA PRO A 45 2.69 32.51 34.37
C PRO A 45 4.16 32.22 34.69
N ALA A 46 4.97 33.28 34.79
CA ALA A 46 6.37 33.18 35.19
C ALA A 46 6.55 32.88 36.70
N SER A 47 5.98 31.77 37.18
CA SER A 47 6.00 31.41 38.60
C SER A 47 7.04 30.34 38.91
N TYR A 48 8.28 30.77 39.18
CA TYR A 48 9.32 29.86 39.66
C TYR A 48 8.95 29.21 40.99
N ALA A 49 8.30 29.95 41.90
CA ALA A 49 7.94 29.44 43.22
C ALA A 49 6.99 28.24 43.13
N ASP A 50 5.87 28.39 42.40
CA ASP A 50 4.90 27.29 42.25
C ASP A 50 5.52 26.09 41.53
N ARG A 51 6.39 26.34 40.56
CA ARG A 51 7.10 25.29 39.82
C ARG A 51 8.12 24.58 40.70
N LYS A 52 8.83 25.32 41.54
CA LYS A 52 9.79 24.81 42.52
C LYS A 52 9.08 23.93 43.54
N ASP A 53 7.99 24.41 44.12
CA ASP A 53 7.22 23.66 45.11
C ASP A 53 6.70 22.34 44.50
N PHE A 54 6.16 22.38 43.28
CA PHE A 54 5.76 21.17 42.56
C PHE A 54 6.92 20.20 42.33
N CYS A 55 8.11 20.69 41.95
CA CYS A 55 9.26 19.83 41.72
C CYS A 55 9.87 19.30 43.02
N ASP A 56 9.86 20.04 44.12
CA ASP A 56 10.35 19.58 45.42
C ASP A 56 9.52 18.36 45.92
N ASP A 57 8.24 18.28 45.56
CA ASP A 57 7.38 17.14 45.88
C ASP A 57 7.64 15.89 45.01
N HIS A 58 8.36 16.01 43.90
CA HIS A 58 8.43 14.97 42.86
C HIS A 58 9.84 14.65 42.32
N ALA A 59 10.85 15.44 42.68
CA ALA A 59 12.24 15.28 42.25
C ALA A 59 13.13 14.72 43.36
N ASP A 60 14.17 13.99 42.96
CA ASP A 60 15.10 13.36 43.90
C ASP A 60 16.18 14.34 44.43
N LYS A 61 16.23 15.57 43.90
CA LYS A 61 17.25 16.58 44.24
C LYS A 61 16.62 17.98 44.36
N PRO A 62 17.05 18.79 45.35
CA PRO A 62 16.59 20.15 45.49
C PRO A 62 17.11 21.04 44.35
N ALA A 63 16.36 22.10 44.04
CA ALA A 63 16.75 23.09 43.04
C ALA A 63 18.12 23.75 43.37
N ALA A 64 18.96 23.92 42.36
CA ALA A 64 20.24 24.62 42.50
C ALA A 64 20.03 26.10 42.85
N ALA A 65 21.05 26.74 43.44
CA ALA A 65 20.96 28.15 43.87
C ALA A 65 20.67 29.12 42.71
N ASP A 66 21.05 28.78 41.48
CA ASP A 66 20.82 29.57 40.27
C ASP A 66 19.59 29.12 39.45
N ALA A 67 18.82 28.14 39.95
CA ALA A 67 17.65 27.59 39.27
C ALA A 67 16.59 28.64 38.91
N ALA A 68 16.35 29.61 39.80
CA ALA A 68 15.41 30.70 39.56
C ALA A 68 15.80 31.55 38.34
N ALA A 69 17.09 31.86 38.20
CA ALA A 69 17.60 32.65 37.08
C ALA A 69 17.52 31.86 35.76
N ARG A 70 17.91 30.57 35.80
CA ARG A 70 17.81 29.67 34.63
C ARG A 70 16.36 29.48 34.18
N TYR A 71 15.44 29.26 35.12
CA TYR A 71 14.01 29.19 34.85
C TYR A 71 13.49 30.44 34.19
N THR A 72 13.78 31.62 34.76
CA THR A 72 13.31 32.90 34.23
C THR A 72 13.85 33.17 32.82
N ALA A 73 15.12 32.85 32.56
CA ALA A 73 15.72 32.97 31.24
C ALA A 73 15.05 32.04 30.21
N GLY A 74 14.88 30.77 30.58
CA GLY A 74 14.16 29.79 29.77
C GLY A 74 12.74 30.23 29.46
N TRP A 75 12.00 30.65 30.49
CA TRP A 75 10.62 31.11 30.38
C TRP A 75 10.47 32.33 29.48
N THR A 76 11.38 33.31 29.60
CA THR A 76 11.40 34.49 28.74
C THR A 76 11.57 34.09 27.27
N GLN A 77 12.46 33.15 26.98
CA GLN A 77 12.65 32.61 25.63
C GLN A 77 11.42 31.84 25.15
N GLY A 78 10.83 30.99 26.00
CA GLY A 78 9.64 30.20 25.63
C GLY A 78 8.42 31.05 25.35
N ASN A 79 8.18 32.08 26.17
CA ASN A 79 7.13 33.07 25.96
C ASN A 79 7.35 33.81 24.62
N ARG A 80 8.58 34.26 24.36
CA ARG A 80 8.94 34.87 23.07
C ARG A 80 8.64 33.92 21.90
N ASP A 81 9.03 32.66 21.98
CA ASP A 81 8.81 31.67 20.93
C ASP A 81 7.32 31.39 20.69
N ALA A 82 6.50 31.32 21.75
CA ALA A 82 5.06 31.14 21.64
C ALA A 82 4.39 32.31 20.91
N TRP A 83 4.68 33.55 21.32
CA TRP A 83 4.12 34.74 20.68
C TRP A 83 4.64 34.91 19.25
N TYR A 84 5.92 34.63 19.01
CA TYR A 84 6.50 34.61 17.66
C TYR A 84 5.80 33.61 16.75
N ALA A 85 5.54 32.38 17.23
CA ALA A 85 4.83 31.37 16.45
C ALA A 85 3.40 31.80 16.12
N LEU A 86 2.67 32.41 17.07
CA LEU A 86 1.35 32.96 16.82
C LEU A 86 1.39 34.05 15.74
N GLY A 87 2.31 35.00 15.86
CA GLY A 87 2.52 36.04 14.86
C GLY A 87 2.83 35.47 13.49
N SER A 88 3.78 34.53 13.43
CA SER A 88 4.20 33.87 12.18
C SER A 88 3.05 33.16 11.49
N ASN A 89 2.23 32.42 12.24
CA ASN A 89 1.05 31.75 11.69
C ASN A 89 0.05 32.73 11.11
N ASP A 90 -0.21 33.85 11.79
CA ASP A 90 -1.11 34.91 11.29
C ASP A 90 -0.52 35.58 10.04
N GLY A 91 0.78 35.84 10.02
CA GLY A 91 1.49 36.43 8.89
C GLY A 91 1.47 35.54 7.65
N VAL A 92 1.69 34.23 7.79
CA VAL A 92 1.66 33.27 6.66
C VAL A 92 0.28 33.20 5.99
N GLN A 93 -0.79 33.48 6.74
CA GLN A 93 -2.15 33.52 6.19
C GLN A 93 -2.44 34.79 5.37
N GLY A 94 -1.52 35.76 5.33
CA GLY A 94 -1.72 37.03 4.64
C GLY A 94 -2.80 37.90 5.30
N GLN A 95 -2.92 37.83 6.63
CA GLN A 95 -3.85 38.64 7.40
C GLN A 95 -3.14 39.81 8.10
N PRO A 96 -3.84 40.94 8.36
CA PRO A 96 -3.32 42.00 9.22
C PRO A 96 -2.94 41.46 10.61
N PRO A 97 -2.05 42.14 11.36
CA PRO A 97 -1.69 41.73 12.71
C PRO A 97 -2.92 41.58 13.62
N GLN A 98 -3.11 40.41 14.21
CA GLN A 98 -4.25 40.02 15.05
C GLN A 98 -3.92 40.01 16.55
N PHE A 99 -2.86 40.69 16.99
CA PHE A 99 -2.38 40.59 18.37
C PHE A 99 -3.47 40.84 19.41
N GLU A 100 -4.31 41.87 19.24
CA GLU A 100 -5.38 42.17 20.20
C GLU A 100 -6.41 41.03 20.29
N LEU A 101 -6.72 40.39 19.16
CA LEU A 101 -7.57 39.21 19.14
C LEU A 101 -6.90 38.03 19.88
N ARG A 102 -5.60 37.81 19.63
CA ARG A 102 -4.82 36.75 20.28
C ARG A 102 -4.66 36.97 21.79
N ALA A 103 -4.41 38.21 22.21
CA ALA A 103 -4.29 38.62 23.61
C ALA A 103 -5.60 38.47 24.39
N ASN A 104 -6.75 38.63 23.73
CA ASN A 104 -8.06 38.47 24.36
C ASN A 104 -8.63 37.05 24.31
N ASN A 105 -7.89 36.08 23.77
CA ASN A 105 -8.29 34.68 23.72
C ASN A 105 -8.56 34.14 25.14
N GLU A 106 -9.56 33.27 25.28
CA GLU A 106 -9.97 32.65 26.54
C GLU A 106 -8.81 31.90 27.20
N GLU A 107 -8.02 31.15 26.44
CA GLU A 107 -6.88 30.39 26.97
C GLU A 107 -5.78 31.32 27.54
N VAL A 108 -5.46 32.40 26.83
CA VAL A 108 -4.49 33.43 27.28
C VAL A 108 -4.96 34.08 28.58
N ARG A 109 -6.25 34.38 28.69
CA ARG A 109 -6.85 34.96 29.91
C ARG A 109 -6.86 33.95 31.06
N LYS A 110 -7.24 32.70 30.79
CA LYS A 110 -7.32 31.62 31.79
C LYS A 110 -5.94 31.29 32.37
N HIS A 111 -4.92 31.21 31.52
CA HIS A 111 -3.54 30.96 31.95
C HIS A 111 -2.83 32.21 32.45
N LYS A 112 -3.46 33.40 32.38
CA LYS A 112 -2.84 34.68 32.70
C LYS A 112 -1.50 34.85 31.97
N THR A 113 -1.45 34.40 30.71
CA THR A 113 -0.24 34.38 29.90
C THR A 113 0.31 35.79 29.75
N PRO A 114 1.55 36.06 30.15
CA PRO A 114 2.14 37.38 29.93
C PRO A 114 2.27 37.68 28.44
N LEU A 115 1.83 38.89 28.07
CA LEU A 115 1.78 39.33 26.68
C LEU A 115 3.17 39.73 26.18
N ASN A 116 3.49 39.39 24.94
CA ASN A 116 4.75 39.76 24.30
C ASN A 116 4.51 40.26 22.87
N ARG A 117 4.09 41.53 22.78
CA ARG A 117 3.81 42.21 21.51
C ARG A 117 5.01 42.24 20.57
N PRO A 118 6.24 42.58 21.00
CA PRO A 118 7.40 42.60 20.10
C PRO A 118 7.67 41.23 19.47
N ALA A 119 7.59 40.15 20.26
CA ALA A 119 7.78 38.79 19.74
C ALA A 119 6.71 38.41 18.71
N TYR A 120 5.45 38.75 18.98
CA TYR A 120 4.37 38.56 18.04
C TYR A 120 4.59 39.33 16.73
N ASP A 121 4.93 40.61 16.81
CA ASP A 121 5.15 41.44 15.62
C ASP A 121 6.35 40.94 14.80
N ASP A 122 7.46 40.53 15.44
CA ASP A 122 8.60 39.89 14.78
C ASP A 122 8.17 38.62 14.03
N GLY A 123 7.38 37.78 14.70
CA GLY A 123 6.82 36.56 14.12
C GLY A 123 5.95 36.87 12.91
N TRP A 124 5.05 37.83 13.06
CA TRP A 124 4.13 38.25 12.01
C TRP A 124 4.86 38.78 10.78
N VAL A 125 5.90 39.61 10.97
CA VAL A 125 6.74 40.08 9.85
C VAL A 125 7.36 38.90 9.10
N ALA A 126 7.95 37.93 9.82
CA ALA A 126 8.55 36.75 9.19
C ALA A 126 7.52 35.87 8.45
N GLY A 127 6.34 35.69 9.04
CA GLY A 127 5.23 34.98 8.41
C GLY A 127 4.72 35.67 7.15
N ASN A 128 4.53 37.00 7.22
CA ASN A 128 4.11 37.81 6.09
C ASN A 128 5.13 37.81 4.94
N SER A 129 6.43 37.86 5.23
CA SER A 129 7.47 37.65 4.22
C SER A 129 7.32 36.29 3.54
N THR A 130 6.99 35.24 4.29
CA THR A 130 6.77 33.90 3.75
C THR A 130 5.52 33.83 2.86
N TYR A 131 4.42 34.48 3.27
CA TYR A 131 3.22 34.63 2.44
C TYR A 131 3.56 35.25 1.07
N TRP A 132 4.24 36.40 1.06
CA TRP A 132 4.59 37.10 -0.17
C TRP A 132 5.55 36.30 -1.05
N ARG A 133 6.54 35.61 -0.44
CA ARG A 133 7.44 34.70 -1.17
C ARG A 133 6.67 33.57 -1.85
N ASN A 134 5.74 32.93 -1.15
CA ASN A 134 4.94 31.84 -1.70
C ASN A 134 4.01 32.32 -2.82
N LEU A 135 3.39 33.49 -2.65
CA LEU A 135 2.57 34.13 -3.69
C LEU A 135 3.41 34.40 -4.94
N GLY A 136 4.55 35.08 -4.77
CA GLY A 136 5.48 35.36 -5.87
C GLY A 136 5.92 34.08 -6.57
N GLN A 137 6.30 33.04 -5.83
CA GLN A 137 6.70 31.75 -6.39
C GLN A 137 5.59 31.12 -7.24
N ARG A 138 4.35 31.13 -6.77
CA ARG A 138 3.21 30.60 -7.53
C ARG A 138 2.99 31.37 -8.83
N GLU A 139 3.03 32.70 -8.78
CA GLU A 139 2.82 33.54 -9.95
C GLU A 139 3.97 33.45 -10.96
N GLY A 140 5.21 33.38 -10.47
CA GLY A 140 6.39 33.13 -11.30
C GLY A 140 6.32 31.76 -11.98
N ALA A 141 5.92 30.70 -11.27
CA ALA A 141 5.75 29.37 -11.83
C ALA A 141 4.59 29.29 -12.85
N ALA A 142 3.58 30.15 -12.70
CA ALA A 142 2.50 30.29 -13.67
C ALA A 142 2.89 31.13 -14.91
N GLY A 143 4.12 31.65 -14.98
CA GLY A 143 4.57 32.50 -16.09
C GLY A 143 3.89 33.86 -16.12
N GLN A 144 3.51 34.41 -14.96
CA GLN A 144 2.97 35.77 -14.86
C GLN A 144 4.09 36.82 -14.87
N PRO A 145 3.87 38.02 -15.44
CA PRO A 145 4.89 39.07 -15.46
C PRO A 145 5.21 39.60 -14.05
N LEU A 146 6.44 40.05 -13.84
CA LEU A 146 6.87 40.62 -12.55
C LEU A 146 6.07 41.89 -12.19
N THR A 147 5.47 42.56 -13.18
CA THR A 147 4.59 43.73 -12.97
C THR A 147 3.35 43.41 -12.15
N GLN A 148 2.95 42.13 -12.00
CA GLN A 148 1.90 41.74 -11.05
C GLN A 148 2.19 42.18 -9.62
N LYS A 149 3.47 42.39 -9.29
CA LYS A 149 3.93 42.94 -8.02
C LYS A 149 3.21 44.24 -7.65
N ASP A 150 2.95 45.12 -8.61
CA ASP A 150 2.34 46.42 -8.34
C ASP A 150 0.86 46.29 -8.00
N GLY A 151 0.15 45.38 -8.66
CA GLY A 151 -1.23 45.01 -8.30
C GLY A 151 -1.30 44.37 -6.92
N ASN A 152 -0.38 43.44 -6.63
CA ASN A 152 -0.27 42.81 -5.32
C ASN A 152 0.04 43.81 -4.20
N ARG A 153 0.91 44.79 -4.46
CA ARG A 153 1.19 45.91 -3.54
C ARG A 153 -0.04 46.78 -3.30
N ALA A 154 -0.80 47.11 -4.35
CA ALA A 154 -2.03 47.89 -4.23
C ALA A 154 -3.10 47.13 -3.42
N ASN A 155 -3.29 45.84 -3.69
CA ASN A 155 -4.21 44.97 -2.95
C ASN A 155 -3.81 44.86 -1.47
N ALA A 156 -2.51 44.73 -1.19
CA ALA A 156 -2.00 44.73 0.18
C ALA A 156 -2.34 46.03 0.92
N ALA A 157 -2.18 47.18 0.26
CA ALA A 157 -2.50 48.47 0.85
C ALA A 157 -4.00 48.59 1.20
N VAL A 158 -4.89 48.10 0.32
CA VAL A 158 -6.35 48.06 0.57
C VAL A 158 -6.68 47.14 1.75
N ALA A 159 -6.01 45.99 1.83
CA ALA A 159 -6.17 45.03 2.92
C ALA A 159 -5.44 45.41 4.22
N GLN A 160 -4.78 46.58 4.26
CA GLN A 160 -3.91 47.01 5.38
C GLN A 160 -2.83 45.97 5.74
N LEU A 161 -2.36 45.23 4.74
CA LEU A 161 -1.31 44.24 4.85
C LEU A 161 0.03 44.86 4.43
N ARG A 162 1.09 44.57 5.18
CA ARG A 162 2.45 45.02 4.81
C ARG A 162 2.92 44.23 3.59
N PHE A 163 3.13 44.91 2.47
CA PHE A 163 3.74 44.29 1.29
C PHE A 163 5.25 44.08 1.50
N ASP A 164 5.73 42.84 1.32
CA ASP A 164 7.17 42.53 1.33
C ASP A 164 7.69 42.34 -0.10
N ASP A 165 8.27 43.41 -0.62
CA ASP A 165 8.76 43.50 -2.01
C ASP A 165 9.89 42.52 -2.32
N ALA A 166 10.83 42.39 -1.38
CA ALA A 166 11.99 41.52 -1.55
C ALA A 166 11.56 40.06 -1.51
N ALA A 167 10.75 39.67 -0.52
CA ALA A 167 10.28 38.31 -0.38
C ALA A 167 9.43 37.88 -1.59
N TYR A 168 8.52 38.75 -2.05
CA TYR A 168 7.74 38.50 -3.26
C TYR A 168 8.65 38.30 -4.49
N THR A 169 9.58 39.22 -4.72
CA THR A 169 10.46 39.20 -5.90
C THR A 169 11.35 37.95 -5.91
N ASP A 170 11.90 37.55 -4.76
CA ASP A 170 12.72 36.35 -4.63
C ASP A 170 11.89 35.08 -4.89
N GLY A 171 10.68 35.03 -4.34
CA GLY A 171 9.71 33.98 -4.62
C GLY A 171 9.43 33.89 -6.12
N TRP A 172 9.08 35.01 -6.73
CA TRP A 172 8.78 35.10 -8.17
C TRP A 172 9.95 34.63 -9.04
N ARG A 173 11.19 35.02 -8.73
CA ARG A 173 12.38 34.53 -9.45
C ARG A 173 12.56 33.03 -9.32
N ALA A 174 12.30 32.45 -8.15
CA ALA A 174 12.32 30.99 -7.97
C ALA A 174 11.21 30.29 -8.76
N GLY A 175 10.00 30.84 -8.74
CA GLY A 175 8.88 30.35 -9.55
C GLY A 175 9.16 30.42 -11.05
N ASN A 176 9.67 31.55 -11.54
CA ASN A 176 9.97 31.77 -12.95
C ASN A 176 11.07 30.80 -13.46
N ARG A 177 12.08 30.50 -12.65
CA ARG A 177 13.03 29.41 -12.99
C ARG A 177 12.32 28.07 -13.18
N THR A 178 11.36 27.75 -12.31
CA THR A 178 10.54 26.53 -12.42
C THR A 178 9.72 26.52 -13.72
N PHE A 179 9.03 27.62 -14.02
CA PHE A 179 8.28 27.79 -15.28
C PHE A 179 9.13 27.47 -16.52
N TRP A 180 10.35 28.01 -16.59
CA TRP A 180 11.25 27.77 -17.72
C TRP A 180 11.83 26.36 -17.74
N SER A 181 12.16 25.78 -16.58
CA SER A 181 12.57 24.38 -16.50
C SER A 181 11.45 23.43 -16.95
N ASP A 182 10.21 23.65 -16.53
CA ASP A 182 9.05 22.84 -16.95
C ASP A 182 8.79 22.96 -18.45
N ALA A 183 8.93 24.16 -19.02
CA ALA A 183 8.82 24.38 -20.45
C ALA A 183 9.91 23.61 -21.23
N GLY A 184 11.18 23.71 -20.80
CA GLY A 184 12.29 22.99 -21.43
C GLY A 184 12.14 21.47 -21.33
N TYR A 185 11.71 20.98 -20.16
CA TYR A 185 11.39 19.59 -19.93
C TYR A 185 10.28 19.09 -20.88
N SER A 186 9.15 19.80 -20.93
CA SER A 186 7.98 19.43 -21.74
C SER A 186 8.32 19.41 -23.24
N ASP A 187 9.09 20.39 -23.71
CA ASP A 187 9.49 20.49 -25.11
C ASP A 187 10.41 19.32 -25.49
N ALA A 188 11.44 19.05 -24.69
CA ALA A 188 12.33 17.91 -24.90
C ALA A 188 11.57 16.58 -24.91
N ARG A 189 10.67 16.38 -23.94
CA ARG A 189 9.83 15.19 -23.83
C ARG A 189 8.90 14.99 -25.02
N SER A 190 8.51 16.08 -25.67
CA SER A 190 7.66 16.07 -26.87
C SER A 190 8.45 16.01 -28.18
N GLY A 191 9.79 15.96 -28.12
CA GLY A 191 10.65 15.98 -29.30
C GLY A 191 10.64 17.33 -30.04
N ILE A 192 10.35 18.43 -29.33
CA ILE A 192 10.42 19.79 -29.84
C ILE A 192 11.87 20.27 -29.77
N PRO A 193 12.43 20.83 -30.86
CA PRO A 193 13.82 21.27 -30.90
C PRO A 193 14.08 22.47 -29.99
N ASP A 194 15.29 22.57 -29.45
CA ASP A 194 15.74 23.70 -28.64
C ASP A 194 15.59 25.07 -29.36
N SER A 195 15.56 25.10 -30.69
CA SER A 195 15.28 26.31 -31.46
C SER A 195 13.93 26.97 -31.12
N GLU A 196 12.95 26.20 -30.62
CA GLU A 196 11.65 26.70 -30.17
C GLU A 196 11.76 27.65 -28.97
N PHE A 197 12.86 27.58 -28.21
CA PHE A 197 13.18 28.54 -27.16
C PHE A 197 13.07 29.99 -27.65
N ARG A 198 13.49 30.29 -28.89
CA ARG A 198 13.45 31.65 -29.44
C ARG A 198 12.02 32.19 -29.53
N ASN A 199 11.08 31.35 -29.97
CA ASN A 199 9.67 31.71 -30.08
C ASN A 199 9.05 31.91 -28.70
N ARG A 200 9.33 31.00 -27.76
CA ARG A 200 8.89 31.12 -26.37
C ARG A 200 9.45 32.37 -25.68
N ALA A 201 10.74 32.64 -25.83
CA ALA A 201 11.38 33.82 -25.28
C ALA A 201 10.80 35.11 -25.87
N ALA A 202 10.49 35.15 -27.17
CA ALA A 202 9.82 36.29 -27.78
C ALA A 202 8.37 36.48 -27.27
N ALA A 203 7.63 35.39 -27.04
CA ALA A 203 6.30 35.46 -26.43
C ALA A 203 6.36 35.92 -24.97
N ALA A 204 7.28 35.37 -24.17
CA ALA A 204 7.50 35.74 -22.77
C ALA A 204 7.87 37.22 -22.61
N ARG A 205 8.80 37.73 -23.44
CA ARG A 205 9.17 39.16 -23.44
C ARG A 205 7.97 40.06 -23.76
N ARG A 206 7.12 39.68 -24.72
CA ARG A 206 5.88 40.42 -25.04
C ARG A 206 4.88 40.39 -23.89
N ALA A 207 4.85 39.31 -23.12
CA ALA A 207 4.02 39.17 -21.94
C ALA A 207 4.63 39.82 -20.68
N GLY A 208 5.85 40.36 -20.73
CA GLY A 208 6.54 40.96 -19.57
C GLY A 208 7.13 39.94 -18.59
N VAL A 209 7.36 38.70 -19.03
CA VAL A 209 7.97 37.62 -18.24
C VAL A 209 9.46 37.57 -18.49
N ASP A 210 10.27 37.56 -17.43
CA ASP A 210 11.72 37.44 -17.54
C ASP A 210 12.11 36.08 -18.11
N VAL A 211 13.03 36.09 -19.07
CA VAL A 211 13.51 34.87 -19.75
C VAL A 211 14.61 34.21 -18.93
N GLN A 212 14.45 32.93 -18.60
CA GLN A 212 15.47 32.11 -17.91
C GLN A 212 16.02 31.04 -18.87
N GLU A 213 16.93 31.45 -19.76
CA GLU A 213 17.51 30.57 -20.79
C GLU A 213 18.24 29.36 -20.19
N ASP A 214 19.07 29.58 -19.17
CA ASP A 214 19.84 28.51 -18.53
C ASP A 214 18.94 27.45 -17.89
N SER A 215 17.84 27.88 -17.25
CA SER A 215 16.87 26.97 -16.61
C SER A 215 16.12 26.12 -17.64
N TYR A 216 15.74 26.72 -18.77
CA TYR A 216 15.13 26.01 -19.90
C TYR A 216 16.10 25.00 -20.52
N ARG A 217 17.30 25.45 -20.92
CA ARG A 217 18.26 24.61 -21.63
C ARG A 217 18.79 23.47 -20.77
N ALA A 218 18.99 23.70 -19.47
CA ALA A 218 19.41 22.64 -18.55
C ALA A 218 18.35 21.52 -18.47
N ALA A 219 17.08 21.88 -18.30
CA ALA A 219 15.98 20.91 -18.27
C ALA A 219 15.80 20.20 -19.63
N TRP A 220 15.85 20.95 -20.74
CA TRP A 220 15.73 20.41 -22.09
C TRP A 220 16.85 19.40 -22.40
N ASN A 221 18.11 19.75 -22.10
CA ASN A 221 19.26 18.87 -22.34
C ASN A 221 19.22 17.60 -21.48
N GLY A 222 18.68 17.68 -20.27
CA GLY A 222 18.48 16.51 -19.41
C GLY A 222 17.41 15.56 -19.96
N GLU A 223 16.26 16.10 -20.38
CA GLU A 223 15.11 15.28 -20.76
C GLU A 223 15.15 14.77 -22.20
N ILE A 224 15.85 15.44 -23.11
CA ILE A 224 15.92 15.01 -24.51
C ILE A 224 16.54 13.61 -24.65
N VAL A 225 17.43 13.23 -23.73
CA VAL A 225 18.01 11.88 -23.66
C VAL A 225 16.92 10.84 -23.37
N ASN A 226 16.01 11.14 -22.43
CA ASN A 226 14.89 10.27 -22.08
C ASN A 226 13.88 10.16 -23.22
N TYR A 227 13.63 11.25 -23.96
CA TYR A 227 12.84 11.20 -25.18
C TYR A 227 13.38 10.14 -26.15
N TRP A 228 14.70 10.13 -26.41
CA TRP A 228 15.32 9.14 -27.31
C TRP A 228 15.26 7.72 -26.78
N ARG A 229 15.46 7.49 -25.47
CA ARG A 229 15.28 6.16 -24.84
C ARG A 229 13.85 5.65 -24.97
N ASN A 230 12.86 6.50 -24.70
CA ASN A 230 11.44 6.16 -24.81
C ASN A 230 11.07 5.85 -26.26
N LEU A 231 11.58 6.65 -27.21
CA LEU A 231 11.37 6.41 -28.63
C LEU A 231 11.98 5.09 -29.09
N GLY A 232 13.21 4.77 -28.66
CA GLY A 232 13.85 3.49 -28.94
C GLY A 232 13.05 2.30 -28.40
N THR A 233 12.55 2.42 -27.17
CA THR A 233 11.68 1.39 -26.56
C THR A 233 10.37 1.21 -27.33
N GLN A 234 9.73 2.30 -27.75
CA GLN A 234 8.48 2.24 -28.51
C GLN A 234 8.69 1.62 -29.90
N ASP A 235 9.73 2.06 -30.59
CA ASP A 235 10.00 1.69 -31.97
C ASP A 235 10.51 0.24 -32.12
N ALA A 236 11.10 -0.33 -31.07
CA ALA A 236 11.54 -1.72 -30.99
C ALA A 236 10.43 -2.72 -31.36
N THR A 237 9.17 -2.41 -31.06
CA THR A 237 8.03 -3.27 -31.34
C THR A 237 7.02 -2.64 -32.30
N SER A 238 7.43 -1.61 -33.05
CA SER A 238 6.55 -0.94 -34.03
C SER A 238 7.12 -0.91 -35.45
N GLY A 239 8.21 -1.64 -35.71
CA GLY A 239 8.83 -1.75 -37.04
C GLY A 239 9.61 -0.52 -37.49
N LYS A 240 9.94 0.41 -36.58
CA LYS A 240 10.71 1.61 -36.91
C LYS A 240 12.17 1.46 -36.46
N GLU A 241 13.07 1.89 -37.34
CA GLU A 241 14.50 1.88 -37.09
C GLU A 241 15.05 3.30 -36.93
N PHE A 242 16.22 3.37 -36.30
CA PHE A 242 16.92 4.62 -36.05
C PHE A 242 17.15 5.45 -37.32
N GLY A 243 17.45 4.82 -38.46
CA GLY A 243 17.72 5.55 -39.70
C GLY A 243 16.57 6.46 -40.13
N THR A 244 15.32 6.03 -39.94
CA THR A 244 14.13 6.84 -40.22
C THR A 244 13.95 7.94 -39.18
N ARG A 245 14.06 7.62 -37.88
CA ARG A 245 13.95 8.60 -36.79
C ARG A 245 15.01 9.67 -36.81
N GLY A 246 16.25 9.30 -37.12
CA GLY A 246 17.38 10.21 -37.25
C GLY A 246 17.16 11.22 -38.38
N ARG A 247 16.59 10.80 -39.53
CA ARG A 247 16.22 11.73 -40.61
C ARG A 247 15.09 12.66 -40.19
N GLU A 248 14.02 12.14 -39.57
CA GLU A 248 12.90 12.94 -39.05
C GLU A 248 13.39 14.00 -38.04
N ALA A 249 14.27 13.60 -37.11
CA ALA A 249 14.83 14.48 -36.10
C ALA A 249 15.71 15.57 -36.71
N ARG A 250 16.61 15.22 -37.63
CA ARG A 250 17.47 16.20 -38.33
C ARG A 250 16.65 17.18 -39.17
N ALA A 251 15.59 16.72 -39.83
CA ALA A 251 14.69 17.59 -40.59
C ALA A 251 13.98 18.62 -39.70
N LYS A 252 13.75 18.29 -38.42
CA LYS A 252 13.17 19.18 -37.41
C LYS A 252 14.22 20.01 -36.65
N GLY A 253 15.51 19.81 -36.89
CA GLY A 253 16.58 20.45 -36.11
C GLY A 253 16.71 19.91 -34.68
N LEU A 254 16.20 18.70 -34.41
CA LEU A 254 16.28 18.07 -33.09
C LEU A 254 17.66 17.43 -32.87
N LYS A 255 18.26 17.65 -31.69
CA LYS A 255 19.51 16.99 -31.31
C LYS A 255 19.30 15.48 -31.24
N VAL A 256 20.18 14.73 -31.88
CA VAL A 256 20.09 13.27 -32.00
C VAL A 256 20.96 12.59 -30.96
N TYR A 257 20.37 11.65 -30.21
CA TYR A 257 21.05 10.81 -29.22
C TYR A 257 20.92 9.35 -29.67
N GLU A 258 21.81 8.97 -30.60
CA GLU A 258 21.77 7.67 -31.27
C GLU A 258 22.07 6.50 -30.33
N GLN A 259 23.07 6.66 -29.47
CA GLN A 259 23.49 5.62 -28.55
C GLN A 259 22.33 5.26 -27.61
N GLU A 260 21.71 6.25 -26.99
CA GLU A 260 20.65 6.07 -26.00
C GLU A 260 19.37 5.51 -26.64
N TYR A 261 19.09 5.89 -27.89
CA TYR A 261 18.02 5.25 -28.68
C TYR A 261 18.34 3.77 -28.93
N ARG A 262 19.54 3.46 -29.45
CA ARG A 262 19.91 2.09 -29.85
C ARG A 262 19.95 1.16 -28.66
N GLU A 263 20.56 1.56 -27.56
CA GLU A 263 20.62 0.77 -26.32
C GLU A 263 19.21 0.43 -25.80
N ALA A 264 18.30 1.42 -25.75
CA ALA A 264 16.93 1.20 -25.31
C ALA A 264 16.15 0.30 -26.29
N TRP A 265 16.34 0.50 -27.59
CA TRP A 265 15.72 -0.30 -28.65
C TRP A 265 16.17 -1.77 -28.60
N GLU A 266 17.47 -2.03 -28.53
CA GLU A 266 18.05 -3.37 -28.41
C GLU A 266 17.60 -4.07 -27.12
N THR A 267 17.63 -3.34 -25.99
CA THR A 267 17.17 -3.87 -24.70
C THR A 267 15.72 -4.31 -24.76
N ARG A 268 14.84 -3.47 -25.36
CA ARG A 268 13.42 -3.80 -25.49
C ARG A 268 13.17 -4.97 -26.44
N LEU A 269 13.92 -5.06 -27.56
CA LEU A 269 13.86 -6.20 -28.47
C LEU A 269 14.28 -7.50 -27.78
N MET A 270 15.38 -7.48 -27.03
CA MET A 270 15.83 -8.65 -26.28
C MET A 270 14.78 -9.09 -25.25
N ALA A 271 14.10 -8.15 -24.59
CA ALA A 271 12.97 -8.46 -23.72
C ALA A 271 11.81 -9.10 -24.50
N TYR A 272 11.40 -8.52 -25.64
CA TYR A 272 10.35 -9.08 -26.48
C TYR A 272 10.64 -10.53 -26.89
N TRP A 273 11.86 -10.84 -27.33
CA TRP A 273 12.23 -12.19 -27.74
C TRP A 273 12.30 -13.17 -26.58
N ARG A 274 12.73 -12.72 -25.41
CA ARG A 274 12.66 -13.51 -24.17
C ARG A 274 11.21 -13.81 -23.78
N ASP A 275 10.35 -12.81 -23.79
CA ASP A 275 8.93 -12.95 -23.42
C ASP A 275 8.20 -13.89 -24.40
N THR A 276 8.49 -13.75 -25.70
CA THR A 276 7.94 -14.62 -26.75
C THR A 276 8.43 -16.06 -26.58
N GLY A 277 9.72 -16.23 -26.30
CA GLY A 277 10.30 -17.55 -26.02
C GLY A 277 9.69 -18.21 -24.79
N ALA A 278 9.49 -17.46 -23.71
CA ALA A 278 8.83 -17.96 -22.50
C ALA A 278 7.37 -18.37 -22.78
N ALA A 279 6.62 -17.55 -23.52
CA ALA A 279 5.24 -17.85 -23.88
C ALA A 279 5.12 -19.11 -24.75
N ASP A 280 6.00 -19.26 -25.75
CA ASP A 280 6.06 -20.45 -26.59
C ASP A 280 6.61 -21.68 -25.81
N GLY A 281 7.49 -21.47 -24.83
CA GLY A 281 8.08 -22.54 -24.02
C GLY A 281 7.05 -23.35 -23.23
N TYR A 282 5.94 -22.72 -22.85
CA TYR A 282 4.92 -23.35 -22.04
C TYR A 282 3.85 -24.08 -22.88
N GLY A 283 4.21 -25.26 -23.39
CA GLY A 283 3.29 -26.17 -24.06
C GLY A 283 3.09 -25.93 -25.56
N GLN A 284 3.87 -25.06 -26.19
CA GLN A 284 3.92 -24.90 -27.65
C GLN A 284 5.22 -25.49 -28.23
N PRO A 285 5.24 -25.86 -29.52
CA PRO A 285 6.47 -26.28 -30.18
C PRO A 285 7.50 -25.14 -30.22
N PHE A 286 8.76 -25.50 -30.50
CA PHE A 286 9.82 -24.51 -30.71
C PHE A 286 9.62 -23.80 -32.06
N LEU A 287 9.27 -22.51 -32.04
CA LEU A 287 8.82 -21.76 -33.22
C LEU A 287 9.80 -20.65 -33.67
N LEU A 288 11.04 -20.66 -33.20
CA LEU A 288 11.99 -19.55 -33.42
C LEU A 288 12.13 -19.14 -34.88
N GLU A 289 12.35 -20.10 -35.79
CA GLU A 289 12.61 -19.80 -37.20
C GLU A 289 11.36 -19.19 -37.87
N ASP A 290 10.16 -19.69 -37.55
CA ASP A 290 8.90 -19.11 -38.00
C ASP A 290 8.69 -17.69 -37.46
N ARG A 291 9.04 -17.46 -36.19
CA ARG A 291 8.94 -16.14 -35.55
C ARG A 291 9.91 -15.15 -36.21
N ILE A 292 11.14 -15.55 -36.49
CA ILE A 292 12.14 -14.72 -37.20
C ILE A 292 11.68 -14.43 -38.63
N ALA A 293 11.18 -15.44 -39.36
CA ALA A 293 10.69 -15.27 -40.72
C ALA A 293 9.51 -14.28 -40.81
N ASN A 294 8.68 -14.19 -39.76
CA ASN A 294 7.55 -13.26 -39.69
C ASN A 294 7.84 -11.98 -38.89
N ALA A 295 9.06 -11.78 -38.38
CA ALA A 295 9.41 -10.65 -37.51
C ALA A 295 9.05 -9.30 -38.14
N GLY A 296 9.45 -9.08 -39.41
CA GLY A 296 9.18 -7.85 -40.13
C GLY A 296 7.67 -7.58 -40.32
N ARG A 297 6.85 -8.62 -40.53
CA ARG A 297 5.38 -8.47 -40.62
C ARG A 297 4.77 -8.09 -39.28
N ASN A 298 5.38 -8.53 -38.19
CA ASN A 298 4.94 -8.26 -36.82
C ASN A 298 5.53 -6.96 -36.25
N GLY A 299 6.27 -6.18 -37.06
CA GLY A 299 6.88 -4.93 -36.62
C GLY A 299 8.00 -5.11 -35.59
N VAL A 300 8.68 -6.25 -35.60
CA VAL A 300 9.82 -6.54 -34.72
C VAL A 300 11.04 -6.93 -35.55
N PHE A 301 12.23 -6.84 -34.95
CA PHE A 301 13.49 -7.12 -35.62
C PHE A 301 14.23 -8.26 -34.91
N ALA A 302 14.93 -9.08 -35.69
CA ALA A 302 15.90 -10.04 -35.17
C ALA A 302 17.28 -9.39 -35.15
N ILE A 303 17.89 -9.35 -33.98
CA ILE A 303 19.22 -8.77 -33.70
C ILE A 303 20.18 -9.85 -33.17
N PRO A 304 21.51 -9.59 -33.13
CA PRO A 304 22.45 -10.47 -32.44
C PRO A 304 21.97 -10.76 -31.00
N GLY A 305 21.95 -12.04 -30.61
CA GLY A 305 21.42 -12.49 -29.31
C GLY A 305 19.93 -12.86 -29.31
N THR A 306 19.16 -12.56 -30.36
CA THR A 306 17.73 -12.95 -30.47
C THR A 306 17.52 -14.45 -30.29
N ARG A 307 18.32 -15.26 -30.99
CA ARG A 307 18.26 -16.73 -30.92
C ARG A 307 18.53 -17.23 -29.50
N ASP A 308 19.52 -16.69 -28.81
CA ASP A 308 19.87 -17.10 -27.45
C ASP A 308 18.80 -16.69 -26.44
N ALA A 309 18.31 -15.45 -26.51
CA ALA A 309 17.25 -14.95 -25.64
C ALA A 309 15.97 -15.79 -25.75
N TYR A 310 15.50 -16.04 -26.96
CA TYR A 310 14.32 -16.87 -27.19
C TYR A 310 14.56 -18.32 -26.74
N THR A 311 15.68 -18.92 -27.16
CA THR A 311 15.96 -20.34 -26.90
C THR A 311 16.09 -20.64 -25.41
N ASN A 312 16.79 -19.77 -24.68
CA ASN A 312 16.97 -19.95 -23.23
C ASN A 312 15.64 -19.80 -22.48
N ALA A 313 14.83 -18.79 -22.84
CA ALA A 313 13.52 -18.58 -22.23
C ALA A 313 12.55 -19.74 -22.54
N TRP A 314 12.54 -20.20 -23.79
CA TRP A 314 11.74 -21.35 -24.21
C TRP A 314 12.14 -22.62 -23.44
N ARG A 315 13.44 -22.91 -23.35
CA ARG A 315 13.93 -24.10 -22.61
C ARG A 315 13.56 -24.04 -21.13
N GLN A 316 13.68 -22.86 -20.52
CA GLN A 316 13.34 -22.67 -19.11
C GLN A 316 11.84 -22.95 -18.86
N GLU A 317 10.95 -22.39 -19.67
CA GLU A 317 9.52 -22.60 -19.49
C GLU A 317 9.06 -23.99 -19.93
N ASN A 318 9.68 -24.58 -20.96
CA ASN A 318 9.42 -25.96 -21.36
C ASN A 318 9.83 -26.94 -20.26
N ALA A 319 10.96 -26.71 -19.58
CA ALA A 319 11.37 -27.51 -18.43
C ALA A 319 10.37 -27.43 -17.28
N ARG A 320 9.71 -26.28 -17.07
CA ARG A 320 8.64 -26.12 -16.06
C ARG A 320 7.33 -26.77 -16.50
N TYR A 321 7.06 -26.80 -17.80
CA TYR A 321 5.87 -27.42 -18.36
C TYR A 321 5.98 -28.96 -18.35
N CYS A 322 7.14 -29.49 -18.75
CA CYS A 322 7.43 -30.91 -18.97
C CYS A 322 7.86 -31.64 -17.68
N VAL A 323 7.06 -31.54 -16.62
CA VAL A 323 7.27 -32.27 -15.37
C VAL A 323 6.09 -33.18 -15.04
N PRO A 324 6.32 -34.38 -14.44
CA PRO A 324 5.26 -35.32 -14.09
C PRO A 324 4.15 -34.70 -13.24
N ASP A 325 4.52 -33.80 -12.34
CA ASP A 325 3.58 -33.06 -11.50
C ASP A 325 2.56 -32.24 -12.29
N ASN A 326 3.02 -31.52 -13.32
CA ASN A 326 2.16 -30.70 -14.15
C ASN A 326 1.24 -31.57 -15.01
N ALA A 327 1.77 -32.68 -15.54
CA ALA A 327 0.98 -33.68 -16.27
C ALA A 327 -0.13 -34.27 -15.38
N PHE A 328 0.20 -34.65 -14.15
CA PHE A 328 -0.75 -35.18 -13.18
C PHE A 328 -1.87 -34.17 -12.85
N VAL A 329 -1.51 -32.92 -12.56
CA VAL A 329 -2.51 -31.86 -12.27
C VAL A 329 -3.42 -31.60 -13.48
N ARG A 330 -2.87 -31.56 -14.69
CA ARG A 330 -3.65 -31.41 -15.93
C ARG A 330 -4.57 -32.60 -16.18
N GLY A 331 -4.10 -33.81 -15.92
CA GLY A 331 -4.90 -35.04 -15.98
C GLY A 331 -6.09 -35.01 -15.03
N ARG A 332 -5.87 -34.57 -13.78
CA ARG A 332 -6.95 -34.35 -12.81
C ARG A 332 -7.99 -33.36 -13.34
N ALA A 333 -7.53 -32.23 -13.89
CA ALA A 333 -8.43 -31.23 -14.46
C ALA A 333 -9.06 -31.65 -15.79
N SER A 334 -8.69 -32.81 -16.37
CA SER A 334 -9.05 -33.22 -17.73
C SER A 334 -8.73 -32.16 -18.81
N THR A 335 -7.71 -31.34 -18.55
CA THR A 335 -7.19 -30.36 -19.50
C THR A 335 -6.05 -30.99 -20.29
N GLY A 336 -6.13 -30.97 -21.62
CA GLY A 336 -5.08 -31.56 -22.46
C GLY A 336 -3.67 -31.06 -22.13
N MET A 337 -2.69 -31.94 -22.37
CA MET A 337 -1.27 -31.63 -22.32
C MET A 337 -0.63 -32.04 -23.64
N ALA A 338 -0.04 -31.09 -24.36
CA ALA A 338 0.84 -31.38 -25.48
C ALA A 338 2.10 -32.05 -24.92
N VAL A 339 2.21 -33.38 -24.99
CA VAL A 339 3.36 -34.13 -24.45
C VAL A 339 4.47 -34.24 -25.50
N GLU A 340 4.10 -34.17 -26.77
CA GLU A 340 4.99 -34.21 -27.93
C GLU A 340 6.00 -33.07 -27.98
N VAL A 341 5.72 -31.94 -27.33
CA VAL A 341 6.66 -30.80 -27.23
C VAL A 341 7.75 -31.01 -26.17
N CYS A 342 7.63 -32.06 -25.35
CA CYS A 342 8.61 -32.43 -24.34
C CYS A 342 9.67 -33.39 -24.91
N ALA A 343 10.84 -33.43 -24.27
CA ALA A 343 11.92 -34.34 -24.65
C ALA A 343 11.42 -35.80 -24.76
N PRO A 344 11.78 -36.55 -25.83
CA PRO A 344 11.26 -37.90 -26.08
C PRO A 344 11.38 -38.85 -24.87
N ALA A 345 12.48 -38.74 -24.11
CA ALA A 345 12.72 -39.56 -22.93
C ALA A 345 11.68 -39.37 -21.81
N LEU A 346 11.04 -38.19 -21.71
CA LEU A 346 10.05 -37.87 -20.68
C LEU A 346 8.62 -38.20 -21.11
N GLN A 347 8.36 -38.35 -22.41
CA GLN A 347 6.98 -38.39 -22.93
C GLN A 347 6.15 -39.54 -22.34
N ASN A 348 6.72 -40.73 -22.20
CA ASN A 348 6.01 -41.87 -21.62
C ASN A 348 5.69 -41.65 -20.14
N GLN A 349 6.61 -41.09 -19.37
CA GLN A 349 6.39 -40.75 -17.97
C GLN A 349 5.29 -39.69 -17.81
N LEU A 350 5.31 -38.65 -18.66
CA LEU A 350 4.28 -37.60 -18.63
C LEU A 350 2.90 -38.14 -19.01
N LYS A 351 2.80 -39.01 -20.03
CA LYS A 351 1.55 -39.70 -20.38
C LYS A 351 1.03 -40.53 -19.21
N HIS A 352 1.91 -41.28 -18.55
CA HIS A 352 1.55 -42.07 -17.37
C HIS A 352 1.04 -41.18 -16.23
N ALA A 353 1.76 -40.10 -15.91
CA ALA A 353 1.36 -39.16 -14.87
C ALA A 353 0.01 -38.48 -15.18
N TYR A 354 -0.23 -38.12 -16.45
CA TYR A 354 -1.50 -37.58 -16.90
C TYR A 354 -2.67 -38.56 -16.68
N VAL A 355 -2.54 -39.81 -17.11
CA VAL A 355 -3.55 -40.85 -16.90
C VAL A 355 -3.75 -41.12 -15.40
N SER A 356 -2.66 -41.18 -14.63
CA SER A 356 -2.73 -41.32 -13.17
C SER A 356 -3.51 -40.19 -12.51
N GLY A 357 -3.43 -38.98 -13.05
CA GLY A 357 -4.25 -37.84 -12.62
C GLY A 357 -5.74 -38.02 -12.90
N GLN A 358 -6.10 -38.57 -14.05
CA GLN A 358 -7.50 -38.89 -14.38
C GLN A 358 -8.05 -39.96 -13.44
N ASP A 359 -7.29 -41.04 -13.23
CA ASP A 359 -7.65 -42.13 -12.31
C ASP A 359 -7.74 -41.62 -10.86
N TYR A 360 -6.90 -40.66 -10.48
CA TYR A 360 -6.94 -40.03 -9.17
C TYR A 360 -8.26 -39.30 -8.95
N GLU A 361 -8.76 -38.54 -9.94
CA GLU A 361 -10.05 -37.85 -9.79
C GLU A 361 -11.24 -38.82 -9.77
N ILE A 362 -11.20 -39.88 -10.59
CA ILE A 362 -12.22 -40.95 -10.54
C ILE A 362 -12.23 -41.61 -9.15
N THR A 363 -11.05 -41.92 -8.62
CA THR A 363 -10.91 -42.51 -7.28
C THR A 363 -11.32 -41.51 -6.19
N GLY A 364 -11.00 -40.23 -6.36
CA GLY A 364 -11.41 -39.15 -5.47
C GLY A 364 -12.93 -38.98 -5.41
N ALA A 365 -13.64 -39.17 -6.53
CA ALA A 365 -15.09 -39.21 -6.54
C ALA A 365 -15.64 -40.39 -5.72
N LYS A 366 -15.06 -41.59 -5.89
CA LYS A 366 -15.41 -42.78 -5.09
C LYS A 366 -15.11 -42.59 -3.61
N TYR A 367 -13.98 -41.98 -3.27
CA TYR A 367 -13.62 -41.61 -1.90
C TYR A 367 -14.68 -40.69 -1.28
N ARG A 368 -15.06 -39.61 -1.97
CA ARG A 368 -16.10 -38.69 -1.49
C ARG A 368 -17.45 -39.40 -1.27
N GLN A 369 -17.83 -40.31 -2.17
CA GLN A 369 -19.03 -41.13 -2.03
C GLN A 369 -18.95 -42.05 -0.80
N ALA A 370 -17.82 -42.76 -0.61
CA ALA A 370 -17.63 -43.65 0.55
C ALA A 370 -17.65 -42.87 1.88
N VAL A 371 -17.08 -41.66 1.90
CA VAL A 371 -17.15 -40.77 3.08
C VAL A 371 -18.59 -40.35 3.37
N ALA A 372 -19.37 -40.00 2.34
CA ALA A 372 -20.78 -39.65 2.51
C ALA A 372 -21.59 -40.83 3.06
N GLU A 373 -21.36 -42.04 2.56
CA GLU A 373 -22.00 -43.27 3.05
C GLU A 373 -21.62 -43.57 4.51
N ALA A 374 -20.33 -43.50 4.85
CA ALA A 374 -19.88 -43.69 6.24
C ALA A 374 -20.51 -42.66 7.19
N ASN A 375 -20.68 -41.41 6.75
CA ASN A 375 -21.36 -40.37 7.52
C ASN A 375 -22.86 -40.65 7.67
N ASP A 376 -23.56 -41.09 6.62
CA ASP A 376 -24.98 -41.46 6.69
C ASP A 376 -25.20 -42.62 7.68
N VAL A 377 -24.44 -43.70 7.53
CA VAL A 377 -24.53 -44.87 8.43
C VAL A 377 -24.14 -44.47 9.86
N GLY A 378 -23.12 -43.62 10.02
CA GLY A 378 -22.71 -43.09 11.32
C GLY A 378 -23.80 -42.27 12.02
N ASN A 379 -24.53 -41.44 11.27
CA ASN A 379 -25.66 -40.68 11.80
C ASN A 379 -26.82 -41.60 12.20
N ARG A 380 -27.18 -42.55 11.32
CA ARG A 380 -28.22 -43.55 11.62
C ARG A 380 -27.87 -44.41 12.84
N LEU A 381 -26.60 -44.77 13.01
CA LEU A 381 -26.11 -45.50 14.17
C LEU A 381 -26.24 -44.67 15.45
N ARG A 382 -25.89 -43.38 15.39
CA ARG A 382 -26.04 -42.46 16.52
C ARG A 382 -27.51 -42.34 16.94
N ASP A 383 -28.41 -42.19 15.97
CA ASP A 383 -29.85 -42.08 16.22
C ASP A 383 -30.43 -43.38 16.78
N ALA A 384 -30.06 -44.53 16.22
CA ALA A 384 -30.48 -45.85 16.71
C ALA A 384 -29.99 -46.10 18.14
N ARG A 385 -28.74 -45.77 18.46
CA ARG A 385 -28.19 -45.84 19.83
C ARG A 385 -28.94 -44.88 20.78
N GLY A 386 -29.28 -43.68 20.31
CA GLY A 386 -30.08 -42.71 21.07
C GLY A 386 -31.47 -43.26 21.41
N ARG A 387 -32.16 -43.85 20.42
CA ARG A 387 -33.46 -44.52 20.60
C ARG A 387 -33.37 -45.71 21.55
N LEU A 388 -32.33 -46.54 21.41
CA LEU A 388 -32.11 -47.70 22.28
C LEU A 388 -31.88 -47.26 23.72
N GLY A 389 -31.00 -46.29 23.94
CA GLY A 389 -30.76 -45.75 25.28
C GLY A 389 -32.01 -45.10 25.89
N LYS A 390 -32.87 -44.47 25.08
CA LYS A 390 -34.17 -43.94 25.54
C LYS A 390 -35.11 -45.07 25.96
N LEU A 391 -35.28 -46.09 25.11
CA LEU A 391 -36.14 -47.24 25.39
C LEU A 391 -35.67 -48.00 26.64
N GLU A 392 -34.36 -48.22 26.81
CA GLU A 392 -33.79 -48.87 27.99
C GLU A 392 -34.07 -48.07 29.28
N ARG A 393 -34.00 -46.74 29.22
CA ARG A 393 -34.38 -45.88 30.36
C ARG A 393 -35.88 -45.96 30.64
N GLU A 394 -36.73 -45.96 29.63
CA GLU A 394 -38.19 -46.08 29.78
C GLU A 394 -38.61 -47.45 30.34
N ILE A 395 -37.95 -48.53 29.92
CA ILE A 395 -38.16 -49.88 30.48
C ILE A 395 -37.81 -49.86 31.97
N ARG A 396 -36.63 -49.34 32.33
CA ARG A 396 -36.17 -49.26 33.72
C ARG A 396 -37.11 -48.40 34.59
N ALA A 397 -37.44 -47.20 34.13
CA ALA A 397 -38.32 -46.28 34.85
C ALA A 397 -39.72 -46.88 35.09
N ASN A 398 -40.28 -47.58 34.09
CA ASN A 398 -41.57 -48.25 34.25
C ASN A 398 -41.47 -49.44 35.22
N GLN A 399 -40.37 -50.20 35.21
CA GLN A 399 -40.17 -51.30 36.15
C GLN A 399 -40.02 -50.82 37.61
N GLU A 400 -39.44 -49.64 37.82
CA GLU A 400 -39.20 -49.05 39.14
C GLU A 400 -40.37 -48.21 39.68
N ALA A 401 -41.45 -48.01 38.91
CA ALA A 401 -42.60 -47.21 39.31
C ALA A 401 -43.39 -47.88 40.46
N LYS A 402 -43.45 -47.21 41.62
CA LYS A 402 -44.04 -47.76 42.86
C LYS A 402 -45.54 -48.08 42.77
N ASP A 403 -46.29 -47.35 41.95
CA ASP A 403 -47.75 -47.49 41.80
C ASP A 403 -48.14 -48.34 40.59
N ARG A 404 -47.22 -49.17 40.07
CA ARG A 404 -47.45 -49.95 38.86
C ARG A 404 -48.42 -51.12 39.14
N PRO A 405 -49.56 -51.22 38.43
CA PRO A 405 -50.45 -52.38 38.56
C PRO A 405 -49.79 -53.62 37.96
N VAL A 406 -49.71 -54.72 38.73
CA VAL A 406 -49.21 -56.01 38.24
C VAL A 406 -50.38 -56.80 37.67
N ASN A 407 -50.53 -56.74 36.35
CA ASN A 407 -51.59 -57.45 35.62
C ASN A 407 -51.10 -57.95 34.25
N ASP A 408 -51.93 -58.75 33.57
CA ASP A 408 -51.59 -59.34 32.28
C ASP A 408 -51.26 -58.31 31.19
N ASP A 409 -51.87 -57.12 31.26
CA ASP A 409 -51.63 -56.05 30.29
C ASP A 409 -50.24 -55.43 30.45
N THR A 410 -49.81 -55.17 31.69
CA THR A 410 -48.44 -54.71 31.98
C THR A 410 -47.38 -55.76 31.62
N ALA A 411 -47.67 -57.05 31.80
CA ALA A 411 -46.79 -58.14 31.38
C ALA A 411 -46.70 -58.29 29.85
N LYS A 412 -47.78 -57.98 29.10
CA LYS A 412 -47.75 -57.90 27.64
C LYS A 412 -46.96 -56.69 27.15
N GLN A 413 -47.11 -55.53 27.81
CA GLN A 413 -46.36 -54.32 27.48
C GLN A 413 -44.85 -54.51 27.68
N ASP A 414 -44.42 -55.14 28.78
CA ASP A 414 -43.00 -55.44 29.01
C ASP A 414 -42.41 -56.35 27.95
N ARG A 415 -43.15 -57.41 27.58
CA ARG A 415 -42.72 -58.32 26.51
C ARG A 415 -42.54 -57.60 25.17
N ARG A 416 -43.45 -56.68 24.82
CA ARG A 416 -43.34 -55.86 23.59
C ARG A 416 -42.14 -54.93 23.62
N ARG A 417 -41.89 -54.24 24.75
CA ARG A 417 -40.74 -53.33 24.89
C ARG A 417 -39.41 -54.08 24.89
N GLU A 418 -39.34 -55.25 25.53
CA GLU A 418 -38.15 -56.09 25.49
C GLU A 418 -37.89 -56.65 24.09
N GLN A 419 -38.95 -56.99 23.33
CA GLN A 419 -38.84 -57.34 21.93
C GLN A 419 -38.29 -56.15 21.10
N GLU A 420 -38.86 -54.95 21.24
CA GLU A 420 -38.38 -53.74 20.56
C GLU A 420 -36.92 -53.44 20.91
N ARG A 421 -36.52 -53.62 22.18
CA ARG A 421 -35.13 -53.47 22.63
C ARG A 421 -34.20 -54.43 21.92
N ARG A 422 -34.58 -55.70 21.78
CA ARG A 422 -33.78 -56.71 21.05
C ARG A 422 -33.68 -56.38 19.57
N GLU A 423 -34.79 -56.05 18.93
CA GLU A 423 -34.82 -55.67 17.51
C GLU A 423 -33.95 -54.44 17.23
N LEU A 424 -34.00 -53.44 18.12
CA LEU A 424 -33.21 -52.22 17.99
C LEU A 424 -31.72 -52.46 18.31
N SER A 425 -31.40 -53.32 19.28
CA SER A 425 -30.04 -53.78 19.56
C SER A 425 -29.44 -54.50 18.34
N ASP A 426 -30.18 -55.42 17.72
CA ASP A 426 -29.75 -56.12 16.51
C ASP A 426 -29.57 -55.14 15.33
N TYR A 427 -30.44 -54.13 15.23
CA TYR A 427 -30.31 -53.07 14.23
C TYR A 427 -29.04 -52.22 14.45
N VAL A 428 -28.73 -51.86 15.70
CA VAL A 428 -27.48 -51.16 16.05
C VAL A 428 -26.27 -51.99 15.65
N GLN A 429 -26.23 -53.29 15.99
CA GLN A 429 -25.13 -54.18 15.59
C GLN A 429 -24.99 -54.33 14.07
N ARG A 430 -26.11 -54.31 13.32
CA ARG A 430 -26.06 -54.27 11.84
C ARG A 430 -25.46 -52.96 11.33
N LEU A 431 -25.86 -51.82 11.88
CA LEU A 431 -25.32 -50.51 11.49
C LEU A 431 -23.83 -50.35 11.85
N GLU A 432 -23.37 -50.91 12.97
CA GLU A 432 -21.95 -50.92 13.33
C GLU A 432 -21.11 -51.65 12.28
N ARG A 433 -21.52 -52.86 11.87
CA ARG A 433 -20.84 -53.61 10.79
C ARG A 433 -20.83 -52.84 9.47
N GLN A 434 -21.97 -52.23 9.10
CA GLN A 434 -22.06 -51.40 7.90
C GLN A 434 -21.14 -50.19 7.96
N LEU A 435 -21.00 -49.54 9.13
CA LEU A 435 -20.10 -48.41 9.31
C LEU A 435 -18.64 -48.84 9.16
N ASP A 436 -18.25 -49.98 9.72
CA ASP A 436 -16.90 -50.52 9.59
C ASP A 436 -16.58 -50.94 8.15
N ASP A 437 -17.56 -51.49 7.41
CA ASP A 437 -17.43 -51.75 5.97
C ASP A 437 -17.24 -50.45 5.17
N ALA A 438 -18.07 -49.43 5.44
CA ALA A 438 -17.98 -48.13 4.78
C ALA A 438 -16.64 -47.43 5.04
N ARG A 439 -16.14 -47.48 6.29
CA ARG A 439 -14.82 -46.96 6.66
C ARG A 439 -13.68 -47.68 5.94
N ARG A 440 -13.76 -49.01 5.78
CA ARG A 440 -12.79 -49.76 4.99
C ARG A 440 -12.77 -49.37 3.51
N TRP A 441 -13.89 -48.91 2.95
CA TRP A 441 -13.91 -48.35 1.59
C TRP A 441 -13.24 -46.98 1.53
N VAL A 442 -13.45 -46.11 2.52
CA VAL A 442 -12.77 -44.81 2.64
C VAL A 442 -11.25 -45.00 2.66
N GLU A 443 -10.75 -45.88 3.53
CA GLU A 443 -9.31 -46.17 3.64
C GLU A 443 -8.72 -46.74 2.36
N ARG A 444 -9.43 -47.68 1.70
CA ARG A 444 -8.97 -48.28 0.43
C ARG A 444 -8.83 -47.24 -0.67
N HIS A 445 -9.82 -46.35 -0.83
CA HIS A 445 -9.75 -45.31 -1.86
C HIS A 445 -8.68 -44.26 -1.55
N ASP A 446 -8.47 -43.90 -0.29
CA ASP A 446 -7.38 -43.02 0.09
C ASP A 446 -6.00 -43.63 -0.23
N GLN A 447 -5.78 -44.91 0.14
CA GLN A 447 -4.55 -45.63 -0.21
C GLN A 447 -4.33 -45.71 -1.73
N GLN A 448 -5.40 -45.95 -2.50
CA GLN A 448 -5.34 -45.96 -3.96
C GLN A 448 -4.95 -44.58 -4.52
N MET A 449 -5.53 -43.50 -4.01
CA MET A 449 -5.14 -42.12 -4.38
C MET A 449 -3.66 -41.84 -4.06
N GLN A 450 -3.19 -42.23 -2.88
CA GLN A 450 -1.78 -42.06 -2.49
C GLN A 450 -0.85 -42.86 -3.40
N ARG A 451 -1.25 -44.07 -3.81
CA ARG A 451 -0.48 -44.90 -4.75
C ARG A 451 -0.37 -44.23 -6.12
N LEU A 452 -1.50 -43.80 -6.70
CA LEU A 452 -1.53 -43.09 -7.99
C LEU A 452 -0.66 -41.83 -7.98
N ARG A 453 -0.58 -41.14 -6.84
CA ARG A 453 0.29 -39.98 -6.66
C ARG A 453 1.77 -40.35 -6.61
N ARG A 454 2.15 -41.49 -6.03
CA ARG A 454 3.56 -41.93 -5.94
C ARG A 454 4.09 -42.47 -7.26
N GLU A 455 3.25 -43.13 -8.07
CA GLU A 455 3.65 -43.79 -9.32
C GLU A 455 3.99 -42.81 -10.47
N ILE A 456 3.90 -41.49 -10.26
CA ILE A 456 4.29 -40.50 -11.28
C ILE A 456 5.80 -40.25 -11.35
N TYR A 457 6.54 -40.64 -10.31
CA TYR A 457 8.00 -40.52 -10.20
C TYR A 457 8.66 -41.87 -10.47
#